data_AF-A0A821L430-F1
#
_entry.id   AF-A0A821L430-F1
#
_cell.length_a   1.000
_cell.length_b   1.000
_cell.length_c   1.000
_cell.angle_alpha   90.00
_cell.angle_beta   90.00
_cell.angle_gamma   90.00
#
_symmetry.space_group_name_H-M   'P 1'
#
loop_
_entity.id
_entity.type
_entity.pdbx_description
1 polymer ?
#
loop_
_entity_poly.entity_id
_entity_poly.type
_entity_poly.pdbx_seq_one_letter_code
_entity_poly.pdbx_strand_id
1 'polypeptide(L)'
;MFIITISALFLIIHQGQCAMKATAILYGDNSITPYGTLTFKQENATTSVVITGILSGLNASSAHGFHVHVYPVSKSAPNCTAAGAHFNPYNTTHGPRTADITKRHVGDLGNLTTDENGTVSINMEDSIIQLYNATQSILNRTIIVHGFRDDGGQGGYSDSNTTGNAGARVLCGLIETSNTLIIKPTIFDGQSTMTAVALVHVDSSITPTGTLLFYQHDTNSPVRVVGILNGLKSNTVHGFHVHRDPLINGELNCTAAGPHFNPYGTLHGPREADLKHRHVGDLGNLTANDNGIIIVELSDSIIDLYNVTRSIANRTIVLHAMRDDGGKGGFPDSNTTGNAGARIACGVISLPMKESDTKSHSSKSSTMITDFFRKLFD
;
A
#
# COMPACT_ATOMS: atom_id res chain seq x y z
N MET A 1 58.04 -3.44 23.39
CA MET A 1 57.02 -2.56 22.79
C MET A 1 56.51 -3.26 21.54
N PHE A 2 55.50 -4.12 21.68
CA PHE A 2 54.92 -4.87 20.56
C PHE A 2 53.75 -4.06 19.99
N ILE A 3 53.89 -3.62 18.74
CA ILE A 3 52.83 -2.93 18.00
C ILE A 3 52.00 -4.02 17.33
N ILE A 4 50.78 -4.25 17.84
CA ILE A 4 49.79 -5.09 17.19
C ILE A 4 49.06 -4.22 16.16
N THR A 5 49.33 -4.43 14.89
CA THR A 5 48.56 -3.85 13.78
C THR A 5 47.24 -4.60 13.65
N ILE A 6 46.13 -3.96 14.00
CA ILE A 6 44.78 -4.46 13.76
C ILE A 6 44.43 -4.16 12.29
N SER A 7 44.46 -5.18 11.43
CA SER A 7 43.83 -5.12 10.10
C SER A 7 42.32 -5.11 10.28
N ALA A 8 41.68 -3.96 10.00
CA ALA A 8 40.24 -3.86 9.92
C ALA A 8 39.75 -4.58 8.66
N LEU A 9 39.20 -5.78 8.84
CA LEU A 9 38.43 -6.47 7.81
C LEU A 9 37.13 -5.69 7.61
N PHE A 10 37.05 -4.89 6.54
CA PHE A 10 35.81 -4.26 6.10
C PHE A 10 34.84 -5.37 5.65
N LEU A 11 34.00 -5.82 6.57
CA LEU A 11 32.83 -6.61 6.25
C LEU A 11 31.87 -5.68 5.51
N ILE A 12 31.85 -5.76 4.17
CA ILE A 12 30.82 -5.13 3.35
C ILE A 12 29.52 -5.85 3.69
N ILE A 13 28.77 -5.30 4.64
CA ILE A 13 27.37 -5.66 4.85
C ILE A 13 26.66 -5.18 3.59
N HIS A 14 26.42 -6.09 2.65
CA HIS A 14 25.43 -5.86 1.60
C HIS A 14 24.09 -5.68 2.32
N GLN A 15 23.68 -4.43 2.51
CA GLN A 15 22.31 -4.13 2.89
C GLN A 15 21.44 -4.65 1.74
N GLY A 16 20.85 -5.83 1.93
CA GLY A 16 19.88 -6.37 0.99
C GLY A 16 18.72 -5.38 0.89
N GLN A 17 18.68 -4.61 -0.19
CA GLN A 17 17.54 -3.76 -0.49
C GLN A 17 16.32 -4.68 -0.66
N CYS A 18 15.27 -4.42 0.10
CA CYS A 18 14.05 -5.23 0.06
C CYS A 18 13.31 -4.94 -1.25
N ALA A 19 13.12 -5.96 -2.09
CA ALA A 19 12.40 -5.86 -3.35
C ALA A 19 11.00 -5.24 -3.15
N MET A 20 10.65 -4.24 -3.97
CA MET A 20 9.34 -3.62 -3.96
C MET A 20 8.35 -4.42 -4.81
N LYS A 21 7.12 -4.52 -4.30
CA LYS A 21 6.00 -5.16 -5.00
C LYS A 21 4.79 -4.23 -5.00
N ALA A 22 4.12 -4.14 -6.14
CA ALA A 22 2.83 -3.47 -6.32
C ALA A 22 1.81 -4.42 -6.96
N THR A 23 0.53 -4.15 -6.77
CA THR A 23 -0.58 -4.88 -7.37
C THR A 23 -1.61 -3.91 -7.93
N ALA A 24 -2.31 -4.36 -8.96
CA ALA A 24 -3.52 -3.71 -9.44
C ALA A 24 -4.58 -4.78 -9.73
N ILE A 25 -5.77 -4.60 -9.17
CA ILE A 25 -6.96 -5.37 -9.56
C ILE A 25 -7.68 -4.56 -10.63
N LEU A 26 -7.94 -5.17 -11.79
CA LEU A 26 -8.53 -4.47 -12.93
C LEU A 26 -10.03 -4.74 -12.98
N TYR A 27 -10.80 -3.68 -13.15
CA TYR A 27 -12.25 -3.72 -13.34
C TYR A 27 -12.61 -3.05 -14.66
N GLY A 28 -13.77 -3.42 -15.20
CA GLY A 28 -14.44 -2.60 -16.22
C GLY A 28 -14.86 -1.25 -15.67
N ASP A 29 -15.05 -0.28 -16.55
CA ASP A 29 -15.54 1.05 -16.17
C ASP A 29 -16.86 0.95 -15.41
N ASN A 30 -16.93 1.54 -14.21
CA ASN A 30 -18.06 1.47 -13.29
C ASN A 30 -18.50 0.04 -12.89
N SER A 31 -17.62 -0.96 -13.05
CA SER A 31 -17.87 -2.35 -12.67
C SER A 31 -17.25 -2.69 -11.30
N ILE A 32 -17.90 -3.59 -10.57
CA ILE A 32 -17.38 -4.15 -9.31
C ILE A 32 -16.84 -5.59 -9.49
N THR A 33 -16.95 -6.16 -10.68
CA THR A 33 -16.44 -7.51 -10.98
C THR A 33 -15.02 -7.40 -11.55
N PRO A 34 -14.02 -8.02 -10.91
CA PRO A 34 -12.65 -7.95 -11.38
C PRO A 34 -12.46 -8.83 -12.63
N TYR A 35 -11.71 -8.31 -13.60
CA TYR A 35 -11.26 -9.02 -14.81
C TYR A 35 -9.94 -9.73 -14.58
N GLY A 36 -9.23 -9.39 -13.50
CA GLY A 36 -8.00 -10.05 -13.12
C GLY A 36 -7.10 -9.19 -12.26
N THR A 37 -5.85 -9.61 -12.11
CA THR A 37 -4.88 -8.95 -11.24
C THR A 37 -3.52 -8.91 -11.89
N LEU A 38 -2.83 -7.79 -11.72
CA LEU A 38 -1.44 -7.59 -12.07
C LEU A 38 -0.59 -7.43 -10.82
N THR A 39 0.64 -7.90 -10.92
CA THR A 39 1.73 -7.73 -9.96
C THR A 39 2.88 -7.03 -10.66
N PHE A 40 3.47 -6.05 -10.00
CA PHE A 40 4.68 -5.36 -10.42
C PHE A 40 5.75 -5.66 -9.37
N LYS A 41 6.95 -6.08 -9.78
CA LYS A 41 8.06 -6.37 -8.87
C LYS A 41 9.33 -5.69 -9.35
N GLN A 42 10.03 -5.02 -8.45
CA GLN A 42 11.34 -4.43 -8.71
C GLN A 42 12.31 -4.85 -7.60
N GLU A 43 13.38 -5.56 -7.94
CA GLU A 43 14.29 -6.12 -6.92
C GLU A 43 15.06 -5.03 -6.16
N ASN A 44 15.45 -3.97 -6.87
CA ASN A 44 16.10 -2.79 -6.32
C ASN A 44 15.94 -1.59 -7.28
N ALA A 45 16.39 -0.41 -6.84
CA ALA A 45 16.20 0.85 -7.55
C ALA A 45 16.85 0.94 -8.95
N THR A 46 17.73 0.01 -9.34
CA THR A 46 18.39 0.00 -10.66
C THR A 46 17.92 -1.13 -11.57
N THR A 47 17.14 -2.09 -11.04
CA THR A 47 16.55 -3.17 -11.84
C THR A 47 15.27 -2.74 -12.54
N SER A 48 14.92 -3.41 -13.64
CA SER A 48 13.63 -3.22 -14.31
C SER A 48 12.46 -3.71 -13.44
N VAL A 49 11.26 -3.25 -13.78
CA VAL A 49 10.02 -3.75 -13.18
C VAL A 49 9.51 -4.94 -13.99
N VAL A 50 9.31 -6.06 -13.30
CA VAL A 50 8.65 -7.25 -13.85
C VAL A 50 7.15 -7.16 -13.57
N ILE A 51 6.35 -7.28 -14.62
CA ILE A 51 4.88 -7.25 -14.58
C ILE A 51 4.37 -8.65 -14.87
N THR A 52 3.61 -9.23 -13.93
CA THR A 52 2.97 -10.53 -14.08
C THR A 52 1.49 -10.47 -13.77
N GLY A 53 0.67 -11.32 -14.39
CA GLY A 53 -0.75 -11.37 -14.06
C GLY A 53 -1.57 -12.13 -15.09
N ILE A 54 -2.87 -12.23 -14.83
CA ILE A 54 -3.84 -12.83 -15.75
C ILE A 54 -5.05 -11.91 -15.79
N LEU A 55 -5.52 -11.60 -16.99
CA LEU A 55 -6.79 -10.90 -17.24
C LEU A 55 -7.67 -11.79 -18.14
N SER A 56 -8.97 -11.83 -17.87
CA SER A 56 -9.95 -12.58 -18.66
C SER A 56 -11.21 -11.74 -18.93
N GLY A 57 -11.98 -12.11 -19.94
CA GLY A 57 -13.20 -11.39 -20.33
C GLY A 57 -12.97 -10.22 -21.31
N LEU A 58 -11.77 -10.12 -21.88
CA LEU A 58 -11.45 -9.19 -22.96
C LEU A 58 -11.96 -9.73 -24.31
N ASN A 59 -11.89 -8.92 -25.36
CA ASN A 59 -12.21 -9.39 -26.70
C ASN A 59 -11.21 -10.48 -27.13
N ALA A 60 -11.72 -11.61 -27.62
CA ALA A 60 -10.90 -12.74 -28.04
C ALA A 60 -10.01 -12.41 -29.24
N SER A 61 -8.82 -13.03 -29.28
CA SER A 61 -7.85 -12.95 -30.38
C SER A 61 -7.54 -11.52 -30.84
N SER A 62 -7.46 -10.59 -29.88
CA SER A 62 -7.32 -9.16 -30.18
C SER A 62 -6.19 -8.50 -29.37
N ALA A 63 -5.70 -7.38 -29.90
CA ALA A 63 -4.64 -6.60 -29.26
C ALA A 63 -5.23 -5.37 -28.57
N HIS A 64 -4.73 -5.09 -27.38
CA HIS A 64 -5.20 -4.03 -26.49
C HIS A 64 -4.03 -3.18 -26.02
N GLY A 65 -4.11 -1.85 -26.22
CA GLY A 65 -3.14 -0.90 -25.69
C GLY A 65 -3.10 -0.96 -24.16
N PHE A 66 -1.93 -0.77 -23.58
CA PHE A 66 -1.67 -1.02 -22.16
C PHE A 66 -0.75 0.05 -21.59
N HIS A 67 -1.30 0.88 -20.69
CA HIS A 67 -0.60 2.09 -20.25
C HIS A 67 -0.81 2.38 -18.76
N VAL A 68 0.19 3.04 -18.14
CA VAL A 68 0.03 3.69 -16.83
C VAL A 68 -0.41 5.13 -17.03
N HIS A 69 -1.46 5.55 -16.33
CA HIS A 69 -2.06 6.88 -16.38
C HIS A 69 -1.83 7.67 -15.09
N VAL A 70 -1.87 8.99 -15.19
CA VAL A 70 -1.39 9.92 -14.16
C VAL A 70 -2.13 9.79 -12.83
N TYR A 71 -3.47 9.79 -12.85
CA TYR A 71 -4.29 9.94 -11.65
C TYR A 71 -4.80 8.59 -11.13
N PRO A 72 -4.90 8.42 -9.79
CA PRO A 72 -5.51 7.24 -9.20
C PRO A 72 -7.03 7.19 -9.46
N VAL A 73 -7.56 5.99 -9.63
CA VAL A 73 -9.01 5.71 -9.67
C VAL A 73 -9.46 4.98 -8.40
N SER A 74 -10.78 4.96 -8.15
CA SER A 74 -11.37 4.20 -7.04
C SER A 74 -11.02 2.70 -7.13
N LYS A 75 -10.80 2.05 -5.98
CA LYS A 75 -10.61 0.58 -5.90
C LYS A 75 -11.92 -0.19 -6.09
N SER A 76 -13.06 0.47 -5.92
CA SER A 76 -14.40 -0.14 -6.00
C SER A 76 -15.22 0.70 -6.96
N ALA A 77 -15.58 0.13 -8.11
CA ALA A 77 -16.19 0.83 -9.25
C ALA A 77 -15.32 1.98 -9.78
N PRO A 78 -14.16 1.68 -10.41
CA PRO A 78 -13.33 2.73 -10.97
C PRO A 78 -14.02 3.41 -12.15
N ASN A 79 -13.93 4.74 -12.18
CA ASN A 79 -14.16 5.52 -13.39
C ASN A 79 -12.84 5.62 -14.16
N CYS A 80 -12.68 4.82 -15.22
CA CYS A 80 -11.43 4.74 -15.95
C CYS A 80 -11.05 6.06 -16.65
N THR A 81 -12.03 6.91 -16.95
CA THR A 81 -11.78 8.23 -17.55
C THR A 81 -11.09 9.20 -16.59
N ALA A 82 -11.32 9.04 -15.27
CA ALA A 82 -10.73 9.89 -14.24
C ALA A 82 -9.20 9.75 -14.12
N ALA A 83 -8.60 8.70 -14.69
CA ALA A 83 -7.17 8.45 -14.64
C ALA A 83 -6.29 9.49 -15.37
N GLY A 84 -6.89 10.40 -16.16
CA GLY A 84 -6.14 11.42 -16.90
C GLY A 84 -5.35 10.86 -18.09
N ALA A 85 -4.29 11.56 -18.51
CA ALA A 85 -3.44 11.15 -19.64
C ALA A 85 -2.44 10.03 -19.25
N HIS A 86 -1.67 9.54 -20.23
CA HIS A 86 -0.54 8.64 -19.96
C HIS A 86 0.44 9.32 -19.01
N PHE A 87 1.10 8.52 -18.17
CA PHE A 87 2.07 9.02 -17.23
C PHE A 87 3.35 9.49 -17.97
N ASN A 88 3.50 10.81 -18.08
CA ASN A 88 4.54 11.47 -18.86
C ASN A 88 5.24 12.60 -18.08
N PRO A 89 6.12 12.28 -17.11
CA PRO A 89 6.82 13.30 -16.32
C PRO A 89 7.89 14.06 -17.13
N TYR A 90 8.26 13.58 -18.32
CA TYR A 90 9.32 14.16 -19.16
C TYR A 90 8.80 14.91 -20.39
N ASN A 91 7.48 15.02 -20.54
CA ASN A 91 6.82 15.69 -21.66
C ASN A 91 7.31 15.20 -23.04
N THR A 92 7.43 13.89 -23.19
CA THR A 92 7.81 13.21 -24.43
C THR A 92 6.59 12.87 -25.27
N THR A 93 6.78 12.45 -26.52
CA THR A 93 5.70 11.89 -27.36
C THR A 93 5.40 10.45 -26.97
N HIS A 94 4.18 9.98 -27.24
CA HIS A 94 3.83 8.57 -27.15
C HIS A 94 4.73 7.73 -28.05
N GLY A 95 5.07 6.51 -27.62
CA GLY A 95 5.90 5.61 -28.39
C GLY A 95 5.78 4.14 -27.99
N PRO A 96 6.42 3.22 -28.72
CA PRO A 96 6.36 1.81 -28.39
C PRO A 96 7.17 1.53 -27.12
N ARG A 97 6.82 0.49 -26.36
CA ARG A 97 7.58 0.06 -25.15
C ARG A 97 9.09 -0.08 -25.40
N THR A 98 9.53 -0.47 -26.59
CA THR A 98 10.95 -0.65 -26.89
C THR A 98 11.71 0.66 -27.11
N ALA A 99 11.03 1.81 -27.16
CA ALA A 99 11.67 3.11 -27.31
C ALA A 99 12.38 3.55 -26.03
N ASP A 100 13.40 4.40 -26.20
CA ASP A 100 14.08 5.07 -25.09
C ASP A 100 13.16 6.10 -24.41
N ILE A 101 13.53 6.53 -23.19
CA ILE A 101 12.75 7.50 -22.41
C ILE A 101 12.54 8.85 -23.08
N THR A 102 13.29 9.18 -24.15
CA THR A 102 13.11 10.43 -24.89
C THR A 102 12.03 10.34 -25.97
N LYS A 103 11.53 9.13 -26.25
CA LYS A 103 10.64 8.82 -27.39
C LYS A 103 9.39 8.03 -27.00
N ARG A 104 9.12 7.88 -25.70
CA ARG A 104 7.86 7.35 -25.16
C ARG A 104 7.55 8.01 -23.85
N HIS A 105 6.29 7.97 -23.44
CA HIS A 105 5.94 8.26 -22.06
C HIS A 105 6.46 7.16 -21.13
N VAL A 106 6.64 7.50 -19.85
CA VAL A 106 6.97 6.52 -18.81
C VAL A 106 5.90 5.43 -18.76
N GLY A 107 4.63 5.80 -18.93
CA GLY A 107 3.51 4.88 -18.87
C GLY A 107 3.29 3.97 -20.07
N ASP A 108 4.04 4.09 -21.17
CA ASP A 108 3.68 3.42 -22.44
C ASP A 108 4.13 1.94 -22.49
N LEU A 109 3.32 0.98 -22.02
CA LEU A 109 3.72 -0.43 -21.94
C LEU A 109 3.40 -1.24 -23.21
N GLY A 110 2.83 -0.61 -24.25
CA GLY A 110 2.56 -1.22 -25.54
C GLY A 110 1.25 -2.00 -25.58
N ASN A 111 1.28 -3.26 -26.01
CA ASN A 111 0.08 -4.05 -26.27
C ASN A 111 0.04 -5.37 -25.48
N LEU A 112 -1.16 -5.76 -25.07
CA LEU A 112 -1.53 -7.10 -24.64
C LEU A 112 -2.26 -7.81 -25.78
N THR A 113 -2.04 -9.12 -25.94
CA THR A 113 -2.75 -9.94 -26.94
C THR A 113 -3.49 -11.05 -26.23
N THR A 114 -4.80 -11.15 -26.46
CA THR A 114 -5.65 -12.18 -25.87
C THR A 114 -5.69 -13.45 -26.73
N ASP A 115 -5.94 -14.58 -26.07
CA ASP A 115 -6.24 -15.85 -26.72
C ASP A 115 -7.68 -15.90 -27.27
N GLU A 116 -8.07 -17.05 -27.85
CA GLU A 116 -9.41 -17.31 -28.37
C GLU A 116 -10.53 -17.24 -27.32
N ASN A 117 -10.19 -17.26 -26.02
CA ASN A 117 -11.13 -17.17 -24.91
C ASN A 117 -11.16 -15.75 -24.30
N GLY A 118 -10.47 -14.78 -24.89
CA GLY A 118 -10.41 -13.41 -24.34
C GLY A 118 -9.58 -13.33 -23.06
N THR A 119 -8.63 -14.26 -22.87
CA THR A 119 -7.72 -14.31 -21.72
C THR A 119 -6.31 -13.92 -22.14
N VAL A 120 -5.57 -13.24 -21.27
CA VAL A 120 -4.15 -12.92 -21.47
C VAL A 120 -3.37 -13.22 -20.20
N SER A 121 -2.31 -14.02 -20.34
CA SER A 121 -1.29 -14.22 -19.32
C SER A 121 -0.14 -13.26 -19.58
N ILE A 122 0.15 -12.42 -18.60
CA ILE A 122 1.11 -11.32 -18.71
C ILE A 122 2.37 -11.74 -17.97
N ASN A 123 3.49 -11.66 -18.66
CA ASN A 123 4.83 -11.80 -18.10
C ASN A 123 5.77 -10.94 -18.95
N MET A 124 6.01 -9.71 -18.49
CA MET A 124 6.79 -8.72 -19.23
C MET A 124 7.67 -7.90 -18.30
N GLU A 125 8.70 -7.29 -18.86
CA GLU A 125 9.63 -6.42 -18.14
C GLU A 125 9.64 -5.03 -18.81
N ASP A 126 9.79 -3.99 -18.00
CA ASP A 126 9.99 -2.62 -18.46
C ASP A 126 11.04 -1.92 -17.58
N SER A 127 12.03 -1.29 -18.24
CA SER A 127 13.17 -0.64 -17.59
C SER A 127 12.93 0.84 -17.28
N ILE A 128 11.81 1.41 -17.72
CA ILE A 128 11.50 2.84 -17.61
C ILE A 128 10.58 3.12 -16.43
N ILE A 129 9.52 2.33 -16.25
CA ILE A 129 8.68 2.42 -15.05
C ILE A 129 9.50 2.06 -13.81
N GLN A 130 9.17 2.66 -12.67
CA GLN A 130 9.90 2.46 -11.42
C GLN A 130 8.93 2.30 -10.25
N LEU A 131 9.39 1.64 -9.18
CA LEU A 131 8.70 1.59 -7.88
C LEU A 131 9.47 2.40 -6.81
N TYR A 132 10.80 2.49 -6.87
CA TYR A 132 11.62 3.25 -5.93
C TYR A 132 11.79 4.74 -6.30
N ASN A 133 11.90 5.06 -7.59
CA ASN A 133 12.21 6.41 -8.06
C ASN A 133 10.95 7.29 -8.03
N ALA A 134 10.95 8.36 -7.23
CA ALA A 134 9.78 9.23 -7.07
C ALA A 134 9.28 9.85 -8.40
N THR A 135 10.19 10.22 -9.32
CA THR A 135 9.85 10.86 -10.61
C THR A 135 9.19 9.91 -11.58
N GLN A 136 9.62 8.64 -11.63
CA GLN A 136 9.11 7.60 -12.54
C GLN A 136 8.20 6.60 -11.82
N SER A 137 7.87 6.85 -10.54
CA SER A 137 7.10 5.89 -9.74
C SER A 137 5.71 5.70 -10.33
N ILE A 138 5.33 4.44 -10.54
CA ILE A 138 3.98 4.06 -10.96
C ILE A 138 3.05 3.77 -9.78
N LEU A 139 3.52 3.92 -8.55
CA LEU A 139 2.68 3.76 -7.36
C LEU A 139 1.64 4.88 -7.26
N ASN A 140 0.44 4.54 -6.81
CA ASN A 140 -0.73 5.41 -6.72
C ASN A 140 -1.14 6.02 -8.06
N ARG A 141 -0.86 5.29 -9.15
CA ARG A 141 -1.29 5.60 -10.52
C ARG A 141 -2.22 4.51 -11.01
N THR A 142 -2.83 4.70 -12.18
CA THR A 142 -3.79 3.75 -12.71
C THR A 142 -3.21 3.00 -13.90
N ILE A 143 -3.23 1.68 -13.87
CA ILE A 143 -2.97 0.87 -15.07
C ILE A 143 -4.26 0.76 -15.89
N ILE A 144 -4.18 0.91 -17.21
CA ILE A 144 -5.30 0.88 -18.15
C ILE A 144 -5.06 -0.13 -19.26
N VAL A 145 -6.11 -0.88 -19.58
CA VAL A 145 -6.22 -1.67 -20.82
C VAL A 145 -7.22 -0.95 -21.72
N HIS A 146 -6.83 -0.73 -22.97
CA HIS A 146 -7.64 -0.06 -23.98
C HIS A 146 -8.39 -1.04 -24.89
N GLY A 147 -9.43 -0.56 -25.57
CA GLY A 147 -10.30 -1.38 -26.42
C GLY A 147 -9.67 -1.79 -27.74
N PHE A 148 -8.69 -1.02 -28.24
CA PHE A 148 -7.98 -1.29 -29.48
C PHE A 148 -6.48 -1.38 -29.26
N ARG A 149 -5.80 -1.82 -30.32
CA ARG A 149 -4.35 -1.88 -30.41
C ARG A 149 -3.73 -0.48 -30.33
N ASP A 150 -2.70 -0.35 -29.51
CA ASP A 150 -1.76 0.78 -29.53
C ASP A 150 -0.83 0.68 -30.75
N ASP A 151 -0.80 1.74 -31.56
CA ASP A 151 0.02 1.87 -32.77
C ASP A 151 1.48 2.29 -32.52
N GLY A 152 1.86 2.54 -31.26
CA GLY A 152 3.19 2.94 -30.84
C GLY A 152 3.63 4.30 -31.36
N GLY A 153 2.69 5.21 -31.68
CA GLY A 153 2.99 6.52 -32.27
C GLY A 153 3.24 6.47 -33.78
N GLN A 154 3.02 5.32 -34.42
CA GLN A 154 3.42 5.07 -35.81
C GLN A 154 2.23 4.88 -36.76
N GLY A 155 0.99 4.99 -36.27
CA GLY A 155 -0.21 4.74 -37.08
C GLY A 155 -0.61 5.87 -38.02
N GLY A 156 -0.04 7.08 -37.86
CA GLY A 156 -0.36 8.24 -38.70
C GLY A 156 -1.71 8.90 -38.41
N TYR A 157 -2.35 8.55 -37.29
CA TYR A 157 -3.56 9.20 -36.80
C TYR A 157 -3.22 10.45 -36.00
N SER A 158 -4.20 11.36 -35.87
CA SER A 158 -4.00 12.64 -35.16
C SER A 158 -3.62 12.46 -33.70
N ASP A 159 -4.02 11.36 -33.06
CA ASP A 159 -3.74 11.03 -31.66
C ASP A 159 -2.66 9.94 -31.47
N SER A 160 -2.07 9.40 -32.55
CA SER A 160 -1.00 8.39 -32.46
C SER A 160 0.13 8.82 -31.53
N ASN A 161 0.63 10.06 -31.66
CA ASN A 161 1.71 10.60 -30.83
C ASN A 161 1.28 10.99 -29.40
N THR A 162 0.02 10.78 -29.03
CA THR A 162 -0.51 11.12 -27.69
C THR A 162 -1.07 9.92 -26.93
N THR A 163 -1.74 8.99 -27.61
CA THR A 163 -2.49 7.88 -27.02
C THR A 163 -2.24 6.55 -27.73
N GLY A 164 -1.46 6.57 -28.82
CA GLY A 164 -1.28 5.41 -29.69
C GLY A 164 -2.54 5.00 -30.46
N ASN A 165 -3.55 5.88 -30.53
CA ASN A 165 -4.88 5.58 -31.09
C ASN A 165 -5.51 4.28 -30.52
N ALA A 166 -5.25 4.00 -29.23
CA ALA A 166 -5.67 2.75 -28.59
C ALA A 166 -7.18 2.68 -28.29
N GLY A 167 -7.92 3.77 -28.50
CA GLY A 167 -9.38 3.81 -28.29
C GLY A 167 -9.79 3.86 -26.80
N ALA A 168 -11.02 3.40 -26.53
CA ALA A 168 -11.67 3.51 -25.23
C ALA A 168 -10.92 2.75 -24.12
N ARG A 169 -11.05 3.21 -22.87
CA ARG A 169 -10.46 2.56 -21.69
C ARG A 169 -11.41 1.46 -21.22
N VAL A 170 -11.07 0.21 -21.48
CA VAL A 170 -11.98 -0.91 -21.20
C VAL A 170 -11.78 -1.50 -19.81
N LEU A 171 -10.54 -1.48 -19.30
CA LEU A 171 -10.24 -1.86 -17.91
C LEU A 171 -9.32 -0.84 -17.27
N CYS A 172 -9.45 -0.68 -15.96
CA CYS A 172 -8.50 0.09 -15.17
C CYS A 172 -8.35 -0.46 -13.75
N GLY A 173 -7.21 -0.19 -13.14
CA GLY A 173 -6.92 -0.59 -11.76
C GLY A 173 -5.89 0.34 -11.13
N LEU A 174 -6.10 0.67 -9.85
CA LEU A 174 -5.10 1.41 -9.07
C LEU A 174 -3.87 0.52 -8.83
N ILE A 175 -2.69 1.02 -9.18
CA ILE A 175 -1.40 0.41 -8.87
C ILE A 175 -1.03 0.85 -7.47
N GLU A 176 -1.25 -0.03 -6.51
CA GLU A 176 -0.91 0.19 -5.13
C GLU A 176 0.22 -0.74 -4.73
N THR A 177 1.05 -0.31 -3.78
CA THR A 177 1.98 -1.25 -3.16
C THR A 177 1.18 -2.47 -2.71
N SER A 178 1.62 -3.67 -3.09
CA SER A 178 1.01 -4.87 -2.58
C SER A 178 1.26 -4.82 -1.09
N ASN A 179 0.21 -4.52 -0.33
CA ASN A 179 0.27 -4.66 1.11
C ASN A 179 0.38 -6.13 1.53
N THR A 180 0.47 -7.05 0.58
CA THR A 180 1.40 -8.17 0.74
C THR A 180 2.84 -7.67 0.60
N LEU A 181 3.31 -6.98 1.64
CA LEU A 181 4.50 -7.47 2.30
C LEU A 181 4.25 -8.99 2.44
N ILE A 182 4.75 -9.80 1.51
CA ILE A 182 5.07 -11.17 1.86
C ILE A 182 6.24 -11.00 2.83
N ILE A 183 5.92 -10.61 4.05
CA ILE A 183 6.61 -11.17 5.18
C ILE A 183 6.15 -12.62 5.10
N LYS A 184 6.93 -13.44 4.38
CA LYS A 184 7.09 -14.80 4.87
C LYS A 184 7.37 -14.57 6.34
N PRO A 185 6.57 -15.08 7.30
CA PRO A 185 6.97 -15.02 8.69
C PRO A 185 8.41 -15.49 8.70
N THR A 186 9.36 -14.57 8.87
CA THR A 186 10.75 -14.95 8.90
C THR A 186 10.81 -15.60 10.25
N ILE A 187 10.72 -16.93 10.24
CA ILE A 187 11.01 -17.76 11.39
C ILE A 187 12.49 -17.50 11.66
N PHE A 188 12.78 -16.41 12.37
CA PHE A 188 13.98 -16.32 13.15
C PHE A 188 13.73 -17.29 14.31
N ASP A 189 14.44 -18.40 14.27
CA ASP A 189 14.62 -19.30 15.42
C ASP A 189 13.42 -20.14 15.91
N GLY A 190 12.44 -20.42 15.05
CA GLY A 190 11.37 -21.38 15.37
C GLY A 190 10.20 -20.81 16.18
N GLN A 191 10.16 -19.50 16.47
CA GLN A 191 9.01 -18.84 17.08
C GLN A 191 8.16 -18.04 16.09
N SER A 192 6.85 -18.09 16.27
CA SER A 192 5.86 -17.44 15.40
C SER A 192 5.82 -15.94 15.65
N THR A 193 6.57 -15.16 14.87
CA THR A 193 6.49 -13.69 14.87
C THR A 193 5.12 -13.23 14.34
N MET A 194 4.39 -12.43 15.12
CA MET A 194 3.15 -11.80 14.69
C MET A 194 3.46 -10.46 14.01
N THR A 195 2.78 -10.20 12.91
CA THR A 195 2.92 -8.95 12.16
C THR A 195 1.56 -8.31 11.95
N ALA A 196 1.54 -6.98 11.81
CA ALA A 196 0.36 -6.22 11.44
C ALA A 196 0.75 -5.06 10.53
N VAL A 197 -0.14 -4.59 9.68
CA VAL A 197 0.11 -3.51 8.72
C VAL A 197 -0.97 -2.44 8.85
N ALA A 198 -0.57 -1.17 8.83
CA ALA A 198 -1.49 -0.04 8.68
C ALA A 198 -1.17 0.75 7.41
N LEU A 199 -2.21 0.95 6.59
CA LEU A 199 -2.21 1.94 5.50
C LEU A 199 -2.70 3.27 6.04
N VAL A 200 -1.81 4.25 6.05
CA VAL A 200 -2.08 5.57 6.61
C VAL A 200 -2.52 6.50 5.50
N HIS A 201 -3.71 7.06 5.66
CA HIS A 201 -4.40 7.98 4.77
C HIS A 201 -4.68 9.32 5.47
N VAL A 202 -4.96 10.36 4.70
CA VAL A 202 -5.13 11.75 5.20
C VAL A 202 -6.59 12.12 5.40
N ASP A 203 -6.83 12.97 6.39
CA ASP A 203 -8.01 13.82 6.50
C ASP A 203 -7.79 15.17 5.77
N SER A 204 -7.93 15.16 4.44
CA SER A 204 -8.03 16.32 3.51
C SER A 204 -6.85 17.33 3.30
N SER A 205 -6.67 17.69 2.01
CA SER A 205 -5.93 18.83 1.39
C SER A 205 -4.39 18.83 1.25
N ILE A 206 -3.62 17.94 1.88
CA ILE A 206 -2.18 17.71 1.60
C ILE A 206 -1.93 16.20 1.73
N THR A 207 -1.05 15.57 0.94
CA THR A 207 -1.03 14.09 0.78
C THR A 207 -0.02 13.31 1.65
N PRO A 208 -0.17 13.18 2.99
CA PRO A 208 0.47 12.11 3.71
C PRO A 208 -0.08 10.71 3.47
N THR A 209 0.60 9.95 2.61
CA THR A 209 0.40 8.50 2.47
C THR A 209 1.54 7.77 3.15
N GLY A 210 1.25 6.63 3.75
CA GLY A 210 2.31 5.82 4.33
C GLY A 210 1.89 4.42 4.68
N THR A 211 2.90 3.55 4.84
CA THR A 211 2.71 2.18 5.30
C THR A 211 3.53 1.99 6.56
N LEU A 212 2.87 1.47 7.59
CA LEU A 212 3.49 1.10 8.86
C LEU A 212 3.37 -0.41 9.04
N LEU A 213 4.49 -1.03 9.38
CA LEU A 213 4.59 -2.43 9.74
C LEU A 213 4.88 -2.55 11.23
N PHE A 214 4.11 -3.39 11.89
CA PHE A 214 4.28 -3.77 13.29
C PHE A 214 4.74 -5.22 13.32
N TYR A 215 5.76 -5.53 14.11
CA TYR A 215 6.18 -6.91 14.35
C TYR A 215 6.52 -7.15 15.81
N GLN A 216 6.09 -8.31 16.31
CA GLN A 216 6.36 -8.77 17.65
C GLN A 216 6.82 -10.22 17.58
N HIS A 217 8.04 -10.50 18.03
CA HIS A 217 8.66 -11.82 17.87
C HIS A 217 7.94 -12.90 18.68
N ASP A 218 7.57 -12.58 19.92
CA ASP A 218 6.83 -13.43 20.85
C ASP A 218 6.11 -12.55 21.90
N THR A 219 5.38 -13.16 22.82
CA THR A 219 4.58 -12.47 23.86
C THR A 219 5.40 -11.64 24.84
N ASN A 220 6.72 -11.83 24.92
CA ASN A 220 7.62 -11.10 25.83
C ASN A 220 8.45 -10.04 25.10
N SER A 221 8.47 -10.08 23.77
CA SER A 221 9.21 -9.14 22.95
C SER A 221 8.44 -7.83 22.78
N PRO A 222 9.13 -6.67 22.71
CA PRO A 222 8.49 -5.41 22.38
C PRO A 222 7.97 -5.44 20.93
N VAL A 223 6.94 -4.66 20.67
CA VAL A 223 6.48 -4.41 19.30
C VAL A 223 7.42 -3.40 18.66
N ARG A 224 7.93 -3.75 17.50
CA ARG A 224 8.73 -2.86 16.65
C ARG A 224 7.84 -2.32 15.54
N VAL A 225 7.95 -1.01 15.30
CA VAL A 225 7.20 -0.30 14.27
C VAL A 225 8.18 0.28 13.27
N VAL A 226 8.03 -0.11 12.01
CA VAL A 226 8.85 0.39 10.90
C VAL A 226 7.97 0.84 9.75
N GLY A 227 8.37 1.90 9.05
CA GLY A 227 7.58 2.35 7.91
C GLY A 227 7.96 3.74 7.43
N ILE A 228 7.15 4.26 6.51
CA ILE A 228 7.36 5.58 5.90
C ILE A 228 6.03 6.30 5.85
N LEU A 229 6.01 7.58 6.25
CA LEU A 229 4.91 8.51 6.03
C LEU A 229 5.44 9.67 5.18
N ASN A 230 4.77 9.99 4.06
CA ASN A 230 5.22 11.03 3.13
C ASN A 230 4.33 12.28 3.21
N GLY A 231 4.56 13.27 2.35
CA GLY A 231 3.64 14.39 2.08
C GLY A 231 3.34 15.32 3.26
N LEU A 232 4.19 15.33 4.28
CA LEU A 232 4.07 16.23 5.42
C LEU A 232 4.77 17.56 5.14
N LYS A 233 4.50 18.56 5.99
CA LYS A 233 5.31 19.78 5.97
C LYS A 233 6.74 19.42 6.38
N SER A 234 7.73 20.01 5.71
CA SER A 234 9.13 19.77 6.02
C SER A 234 9.49 20.26 7.43
N ASN A 235 10.38 19.53 8.11
CA ASN A 235 10.94 19.88 9.41
C ASN A 235 9.89 20.10 10.52
N THR A 236 8.78 19.37 10.49
CA THR A 236 7.74 19.42 11.53
C THR A 236 7.75 18.18 12.44
N VAL A 237 7.17 18.33 13.63
CA VAL A 237 7.07 17.27 14.65
C VAL A 237 5.60 16.98 14.92
N HIS A 238 5.28 15.70 15.02
CA HIS A 238 3.93 15.18 15.05
C HIS A 238 3.75 14.17 16.17
N GLY A 239 2.71 14.33 16.99
CA GLY A 239 2.27 13.31 17.93
C GLY A 239 1.75 12.07 17.20
N PHE A 240 1.99 10.89 17.77
CA PHE A 240 1.75 9.62 17.12
C PHE A 240 1.13 8.65 18.12
N HIS A 241 -0.11 8.22 17.86
CA HIS A 241 -0.90 7.47 18.83
C HIS A 241 -1.70 6.35 18.18
N VAL A 242 -1.88 5.25 18.92
CA VAL A 242 -2.94 4.27 18.62
C VAL A 242 -4.22 4.73 19.29
N HIS A 243 -5.29 4.81 18.52
CA HIS A 243 -6.63 5.16 18.95
C HIS A 243 -7.50 3.92 19.08
N ARG A 244 -8.52 4.00 19.93
CA ARG A 244 -9.30 2.83 20.36
C ARG A 244 -10.08 2.19 19.21
N ASP A 245 -10.73 2.99 18.37
CA ASP A 245 -11.76 2.51 17.45
C ASP A 245 -11.18 2.32 16.03
N PRO A 246 -11.50 1.21 15.34
CA PRO A 246 -11.16 1.05 13.93
C PRO A 246 -11.99 2.01 13.07
N LEU A 247 -11.42 2.45 11.94
CA LEU A 247 -12.19 3.13 10.89
C LEU A 247 -13.04 2.11 10.12
N ILE A 248 -14.30 2.46 9.84
CA ILE A 248 -15.28 1.57 9.21
C ILE A 248 -15.76 2.24 7.90
N ASN A 249 -16.09 1.46 6.88
CA ASN A 249 -16.78 1.90 5.66
C ASN A 249 -16.10 3.00 4.82
N GLY A 250 -14.77 3.00 4.71
CA GLY A 250 -14.06 3.92 3.80
C GLY A 250 -14.13 5.39 4.22
N GLU A 251 -14.62 5.68 5.43
CA GLU A 251 -14.53 6.99 6.03
C GLU A 251 -13.06 7.25 6.39
N LEU A 252 -12.34 7.97 5.52
CA LEU A 252 -11.01 8.51 5.79
C LEU A 252 -11.04 9.66 6.81
N ASN A 253 -12.01 9.63 7.72
CA ASN A 253 -12.21 10.63 8.74
C ASN A 253 -11.48 10.18 10.01
N CYS A 254 -10.30 10.75 10.26
CA CYS A 254 -9.49 10.37 11.40
C CYS A 254 -10.15 10.69 12.73
N THR A 255 -11.16 11.56 12.77
CA THR A 255 -11.94 11.85 13.99
C THR A 255 -12.77 10.66 14.46
N ALA A 256 -13.15 9.73 13.56
CA ALA A 256 -13.91 8.52 13.90
C ALA A 256 -13.12 7.49 14.72
N ALA A 257 -11.79 7.62 14.82
CA ALA A 257 -10.93 6.69 15.56
C ALA A 257 -11.17 6.68 17.10
N GLY A 258 -12.02 7.56 17.64
CA GLY A 258 -12.27 7.66 19.08
C GLY A 258 -11.07 8.21 19.86
N PRO A 259 -11.01 8.06 21.20
CA PRO A 259 -9.88 8.52 22.02
C PRO A 259 -8.64 7.62 21.86
N HIS A 260 -7.53 8.03 22.47
CA HIS A 260 -6.33 7.19 22.54
C HIS A 260 -6.68 5.83 23.15
N PHE A 261 -5.97 4.79 22.72
CA PHE A 261 -6.19 3.44 23.22
C PHE A 261 -5.68 3.33 24.66
N ASN A 262 -6.63 3.38 25.60
CA ASN A 262 -6.37 3.40 27.04
C ASN A 262 -7.25 2.38 27.78
N PRO A 263 -6.91 1.09 27.75
CA PRO A 263 -7.70 0.05 28.42
C PRO A 263 -7.57 0.09 29.95
N TYR A 264 -6.62 0.85 30.50
CA TYR A 264 -6.33 0.90 31.95
C TYR A 264 -6.78 2.21 32.61
N GLY A 265 -7.32 3.17 31.85
CA GLY A 265 -7.77 4.45 32.40
C GLY A 265 -6.65 5.31 32.98
N THR A 266 -5.43 5.18 32.47
CA THR A 266 -4.28 6.01 32.89
C THR A 266 -4.35 7.42 32.30
N LEU A 267 -3.53 8.32 32.84
CA LEU A 267 -3.30 9.62 32.20
C LEU A 267 -2.38 9.45 30.99
N HIS A 268 -2.47 10.38 30.04
CA HIS A 268 -1.55 10.49 28.93
C HIS A 268 -0.12 10.71 29.42
N GLY A 269 0.87 10.12 28.73
CA GLY A 269 2.28 10.29 29.07
C GLY A 269 3.22 10.07 27.89
N PRO A 270 4.53 10.36 28.05
CA PRO A 270 5.50 10.11 27.00
C PRO A 270 5.70 8.61 26.80
N ARG A 271 6.05 8.17 25.59
CA ARG A 271 6.28 6.74 25.24
C ARG A 271 7.21 6.00 26.22
N GLU A 272 8.20 6.70 26.76
CA GLU A 272 9.18 6.13 27.68
C GLU A 272 8.62 5.86 29.09
N ALA A 273 7.42 6.35 29.39
CA ALA A 273 6.73 6.08 30.65
C ALA A 273 6.20 4.64 30.73
N ASP A 274 6.06 4.15 31.97
CA ASP A 274 5.49 2.84 32.24
C ASP A 274 3.95 2.82 32.08
N LEU A 275 3.36 1.63 32.18
CA LEU A 275 1.93 1.43 31.98
C LEU A 275 1.04 2.14 33.02
N LYS A 276 1.60 2.66 34.12
CA LYS A 276 0.83 3.43 35.12
C LYS A 276 0.76 4.92 34.76
N HIS A 277 1.61 5.38 33.86
CA HIS A 277 1.82 6.80 33.58
C HIS A 277 1.67 7.19 32.11
N ARG A 278 1.19 6.29 31.26
CA ARG A 278 0.75 6.61 29.88
C ARG A 278 -0.38 5.69 29.43
N HIS A 279 -1.09 6.07 28.37
CA HIS A 279 -1.97 5.14 27.69
C HIS A 279 -1.15 4.04 26.99
N VAL A 280 -1.81 2.92 26.67
CA VAL A 280 -1.19 1.88 25.83
C VAL A 280 -0.85 2.46 24.45
N GLY A 281 -1.73 3.30 23.89
CA GLY A 281 -1.55 3.87 22.56
C GLY A 281 -0.59 5.05 22.46
N ASP A 282 0.04 5.53 23.54
CA ASP A 282 0.88 6.73 23.49
C ASP A 282 2.28 6.38 22.94
N LEU A 283 2.57 6.68 21.67
CA LEU A 283 3.85 6.35 21.00
C LEU A 283 4.78 7.57 20.86
N GLY A 284 4.39 8.73 21.38
CA GLY A 284 5.19 9.94 21.43
C GLY A 284 5.25 10.68 20.09
N ASN A 285 6.43 11.16 19.73
CA ASN A 285 6.61 12.07 18.59
C ASN A 285 7.40 11.44 17.44
N LEU A 286 7.03 11.83 16.22
CA LEU A 286 7.76 11.57 14.97
C LEU A 286 8.15 12.90 14.31
N THR A 287 9.26 12.92 13.56
CA THR A 287 9.79 14.14 12.92
C THR A 287 9.89 13.95 11.40
N ALA A 288 9.24 14.85 10.65
CA ALA A 288 9.36 14.90 9.20
C ALA A 288 10.67 15.61 8.81
N ASN A 289 11.40 15.03 7.86
CA ASN A 289 12.62 15.62 7.34
C ASN A 289 12.34 16.85 6.45
N ASP A 290 13.39 17.38 5.83
CA ASP A 290 13.36 18.50 4.89
C ASP A 290 12.53 18.23 3.62
N ASN A 291 12.25 16.96 3.30
CA ASN A 291 11.43 16.52 2.19
C ASN A 291 9.98 16.19 2.59
N GLY A 292 9.58 16.43 3.85
CA GLY A 292 8.23 16.10 4.31
C GLY A 292 8.00 14.59 4.48
N ILE A 293 9.08 13.83 4.73
CA ILE A 293 9.06 12.38 4.90
C ILE A 293 9.42 12.04 6.34
N ILE A 294 8.64 11.17 6.97
CA ILE A 294 8.98 10.50 8.23
C ILE A 294 9.39 9.07 7.90
N ILE A 295 10.61 8.70 8.27
CA ILE A 295 11.01 7.29 8.37
C ILE A 295 10.72 6.87 9.82
N VAL A 296 9.78 5.95 9.99
CA VAL A 296 9.41 5.42 11.31
C VAL A 296 10.30 4.23 11.62
N GLU A 297 11.00 4.32 12.74
CA GLU A 297 11.70 3.20 13.36
C GLU A 297 11.61 3.38 14.88
N LEU A 298 10.72 2.63 15.52
CA LEU A 298 10.57 2.67 16.98
C LEU A 298 10.30 1.28 17.56
N SER A 299 10.52 1.15 18.87
CA SER A 299 10.21 -0.04 19.65
C SER A 299 9.40 0.38 20.87
N ASP A 300 8.36 -0.37 21.19
CA ASP A 300 7.48 -0.10 22.33
C ASP A 300 7.16 -1.41 23.07
N SER A 301 7.31 -1.39 24.40
CA SER A 301 7.12 -2.57 25.26
C SER A 301 5.71 -2.67 25.86
N ILE A 302 4.84 -1.69 25.59
CA ILE A 302 3.48 -1.62 26.14
C ILE A 302 2.43 -2.03 25.13
N ILE A 303 2.49 -1.53 23.89
CA ILE A 303 1.64 -2.04 22.81
C ILE A 303 1.95 -3.51 22.54
N ASP A 304 0.96 -4.25 22.08
CA ASP A 304 1.05 -5.69 21.93
C ASP A 304 0.27 -6.15 20.69
N LEU A 305 0.63 -7.29 20.12
CA LEU A 305 -0.11 -7.95 19.04
C LEU A 305 -0.78 -9.25 19.53
N TYR A 306 -0.26 -9.90 20.58
CA TYR A 306 -0.81 -11.14 21.14
C TYR A 306 -1.75 -10.91 22.33
N ASN A 307 -1.43 -9.95 23.21
CA ASN A 307 -2.15 -9.72 24.45
C ASN A 307 -3.52 -9.09 24.16
N VAL A 308 -4.60 -9.81 24.47
CA VAL A 308 -5.98 -9.36 24.18
C VAL A 308 -6.35 -8.00 24.76
N THR A 309 -5.76 -7.62 25.90
CA THR A 309 -6.07 -6.34 26.57
C THR A 309 -5.31 -5.18 25.96
N ARG A 310 -4.05 -5.41 25.54
CA ARG A 310 -3.15 -4.39 24.97
C ARG A 310 -3.03 -4.47 23.45
N SER A 311 -3.79 -5.36 22.82
CA SER A 311 -3.66 -5.60 21.39
C SER A 311 -4.03 -4.35 20.61
N ILE A 312 -3.13 -3.94 19.72
CA ILE A 312 -3.35 -2.83 18.78
C ILE A 312 -3.93 -3.31 17.44
N ALA A 313 -4.14 -4.61 17.27
CA ALA A 313 -4.82 -5.15 16.09
C ALA A 313 -6.26 -4.65 16.02
N ASN A 314 -6.72 -4.33 14.81
CA ASN A 314 -8.04 -3.75 14.52
C ASN A 314 -8.31 -2.43 15.28
N ARG A 315 -7.26 -1.63 15.45
CA ARG A 315 -7.31 -0.27 15.99
C ARG A 315 -6.74 0.70 14.96
N THR A 316 -6.92 2.00 15.20
CA THR A 316 -6.46 3.02 14.26
C THR A 316 -5.17 3.65 14.76
N ILE A 317 -4.10 3.63 13.97
CA ILE A 317 -2.93 4.49 14.20
C ILE A 317 -3.23 5.89 13.67
N VAL A 318 -2.85 6.93 14.41
CA VAL A 318 -3.12 8.33 14.09
C VAL A 318 -1.84 9.16 14.21
N LEU A 319 -1.62 10.02 13.22
CA LEU A 319 -0.64 11.10 13.25
C LEU A 319 -1.36 12.43 13.48
N HIS A 320 -0.84 13.23 14.41
CA HIS A 320 -1.40 14.52 14.79
C HIS A 320 -0.64 15.70 14.17
N ALA A 321 -1.30 16.85 14.11
CA ALA A 321 -0.78 18.07 13.48
C ALA A 321 0.41 18.69 14.23
N MET A 322 0.44 18.55 15.55
CA MET A 322 1.42 19.20 16.42
C MET A 322 2.21 18.16 17.23
N ARG A 323 3.27 18.63 17.87
CA ARG A 323 4.04 17.89 18.85
C ARG A 323 3.16 17.48 20.03
N ASP A 324 3.29 16.22 20.44
CA ASP A 324 2.80 15.71 21.71
C ASP A 324 3.73 16.18 22.86
N ASP A 325 3.14 16.79 23.89
CA ASP A 325 3.81 17.29 25.09
C ASP A 325 4.07 16.25 26.19
N GLY A 326 3.65 15.00 25.99
CA GLY A 326 3.82 13.88 26.90
C GLY A 326 3.06 14.04 28.22
N GLY A 327 1.95 14.78 28.23
CA GLY A 327 1.17 15.07 29.45
C GLY A 327 1.79 16.15 30.33
N LYS A 328 2.82 16.87 29.86
CA LYS A 328 3.62 17.81 30.67
C LYS A 328 3.52 19.26 30.24
N GLY A 329 2.70 19.58 29.23
CA GLY A 329 2.61 20.95 28.69
C GLY A 329 1.79 21.93 29.54
N GLY A 330 0.99 21.44 30.50
CA GLY A 330 0.15 22.28 31.36
C GLY A 330 -1.12 22.80 30.68
N PHE A 331 -1.48 22.25 29.51
CA PHE A 331 -2.73 22.55 28.82
C PHE A 331 -3.88 21.68 29.35
N PRO A 332 -5.15 22.12 29.21
CA PRO A 332 -6.29 21.35 29.69
C PRO A 332 -6.37 19.92 29.15
N ASP A 333 -5.86 19.67 27.94
CA ASP A 333 -5.88 18.39 27.22
C ASP A 333 -4.53 17.67 27.20
N SER A 334 -3.49 18.18 27.87
CA SER A 334 -2.18 17.51 28.00
C SER A 334 -2.34 16.11 28.59
N ASN A 335 -3.09 15.99 29.70
CA ASN A 335 -3.28 14.72 30.40
C ASN A 335 -4.20 13.72 29.68
N THR A 336 -4.86 14.11 28.59
CA THR A 336 -5.78 13.26 27.83
C THR A 336 -5.30 12.94 26.42
N THR A 337 -4.52 13.83 25.80
CA THR A 337 -4.15 13.72 24.37
C THR A 337 -2.74 14.22 24.05
N GLY A 338 -2.00 14.68 25.07
CA GLY A 338 -0.69 15.29 24.87
C GLY A 338 -0.73 16.65 24.15
N ASN A 339 -1.90 17.27 24.04
CA ASN A 339 -2.13 18.52 23.28
C ASN A 339 -1.53 18.46 21.85
N ALA A 340 -1.61 17.30 21.19
CA ALA A 340 -1.01 17.09 19.87
C ALA A 340 -1.82 17.72 18.72
N GLY A 341 -3.00 18.28 18.99
CA GLY A 341 -3.84 18.95 18.01
C GLY A 341 -4.61 18.01 17.08
N ALA A 342 -5.01 18.55 15.92
CA ALA A 342 -5.85 17.88 14.94
C ALA A 342 -5.23 16.56 14.44
N ARG A 343 -6.07 15.61 14.06
CA ARG A 343 -5.65 14.33 13.46
C ARG A 343 -5.49 14.56 11.97
N ILE A 344 -4.27 14.37 11.45
CA ILE A 344 -3.95 14.71 10.06
C ILE A 344 -3.77 13.48 9.18
N ALA A 345 -3.48 12.32 9.77
CA ALA A 345 -3.44 11.06 9.05
C ALA A 345 -3.81 9.89 9.97
N CYS A 346 -4.40 8.84 9.41
CA CYS A 346 -4.83 7.68 10.16
C CYS A 346 -4.90 6.41 9.31
N GLY A 347 -4.78 5.25 9.95
CA GLY A 347 -4.86 3.95 9.27
C GLY A 347 -5.24 2.82 10.23
N VAL A 348 -6.05 1.85 9.76
CA VAL A 348 -6.38 0.68 10.58
C VAL A 348 -5.20 -0.30 10.58
N ILE A 349 -4.77 -0.71 11.77
CA ILE A 349 -3.73 -1.71 12.01
C ILE A 349 -4.37 -3.09 11.82
N SER A 350 -4.13 -3.71 10.68
CA SER A 350 -4.72 -5.01 10.30
C SER A 350 -3.70 -6.14 10.45
N LEU A 351 -4.09 -7.25 11.05
CA LEU A 351 -3.31 -8.49 10.98
C LEU A 351 -3.38 -9.06 9.54
N PRO A 352 -2.32 -9.70 9.04
CA PRO A 352 -2.37 -10.37 7.74
C PRO A 352 -3.41 -11.50 7.79
N MET A 353 -4.24 -11.58 6.74
CA MET A 353 -5.26 -12.63 6.64
C MET A 353 -4.59 -13.99 6.62
N LYS A 354 -5.10 -14.95 7.42
CA LYS A 354 -4.70 -16.34 7.31
C LYS A 354 -5.21 -16.89 5.98
N GLU A 355 -4.35 -17.59 5.25
CA GLU A 355 -4.63 -18.21 3.95
C GLU A 355 -5.77 -19.24 3.98
N SER A 356 -6.24 -19.64 5.18
CA SER A 356 -7.35 -20.57 5.39
C SER A 356 -8.76 -19.98 5.23
N ASP A 357 -8.93 -18.65 5.28
CA ASP A 357 -10.27 -18.04 5.37
C ASP A 357 -10.87 -17.65 4.00
N THR A 358 -10.18 -17.94 2.89
CA THR A 358 -10.67 -17.69 1.52
C THR A 358 -11.54 -18.83 0.95
N LYS A 359 -11.87 -19.87 1.74
CA LYS A 359 -12.67 -21.02 1.30
C LYS A 359 -14.14 -21.06 1.73
N SER A 360 -14.72 -19.99 2.25
CA SER A 360 -16.18 -19.94 2.42
C SER A 360 -16.72 -18.57 2.03
N HIS A 361 -17.93 -18.55 1.45
CA HIS A 361 -18.62 -17.40 0.82
C HIS A 361 -18.47 -17.30 -0.72
N SER A 362 -18.53 -18.45 -1.39
CA SER A 362 -19.03 -18.55 -2.76
C SER A 362 -20.09 -19.65 -2.85
N SER A 363 -21.29 -19.25 -3.29
CA SER A 363 -22.45 -20.04 -3.71
C SER A 363 -23.35 -20.68 -2.64
N LYS A 364 -24.59 -20.17 -2.53
CA LYS A 364 -25.81 -20.97 -2.71
C LYS A 364 -27.04 -20.06 -2.80
N SER A 365 -27.32 -19.60 -4.01
CA SER A 365 -28.69 -19.38 -4.48
C SER A 365 -28.74 -19.65 -5.98
N SER A 366 -29.04 -20.90 -6.34
CA SER A 366 -29.89 -21.24 -7.49
C SER A 366 -30.26 -22.73 -7.41
N THR A 367 -31.45 -22.97 -6.87
CA THR A 367 -32.50 -23.90 -7.33
C THR A 367 -32.14 -25.21 -8.05
N MET A 368 -32.82 -26.28 -7.57
CA MET A 368 -33.08 -27.56 -8.22
C MET A 368 -31.87 -28.46 -8.50
N ILE A 369 -31.57 -29.35 -7.55
CA ILE A 369 -31.24 -30.78 -7.75
C ILE A 369 -31.20 -31.37 -6.33
N THR A 370 -32.34 -31.86 -5.86
CA THR A 370 -32.45 -32.98 -4.90
C THR A 370 -33.91 -33.43 -4.77
N ASP A 371 -34.53 -33.68 -5.94
CA ASP A 371 -35.63 -34.65 -6.09
C ASP A 371 -35.13 -36.11 -5.95
N PHE A 372 -34.09 -36.31 -5.13
CA PHE A 372 -33.36 -37.58 -4.97
C PHE A 372 -33.49 -38.17 -3.56
N PHE A 373 -34.23 -37.52 -2.65
CA PHE A 373 -34.48 -38.03 -1.28
C PHE A 373 -35.96 -38.33 -0.98
N ARG A 374 -36.83 -38.46 -2.00
CA ARG A 374 -38.25 -38.88 -1.82
C ARG A 374 -38.51 -40.37 -2.13
N LYS A 375 -37.48 -41.21 -2.20
CA LYS A 375 -37.62 -42.68 -2.22
C LYS A 375 -36.46 -43.30 -1.48
N LEU A 376 -36.67 -43.65 -0.21
CA LEU A 376 -36.03 -44.74 0.55
C LEU A 376 -36.42 -44.60 2.04
N PHE A 377 -37.72 -44.80 2.27
CA PHE A 377 -38.40 -45.31 3.47
C PHE A 377 -39.77 -45.78 2.93
N ASP A 378 -40.17 -47.04 2.80
CA ASP A 378 -39.70 -48.38 3.22
C ASP A 378 -38.36 -48.48 3.96
#